data_AF-A0A924IRE9-F1
#
_entry.id   AF-A0A924IRE9-F1
#
_cell.length_a   1.000
_cell.length_b   1.000
_cell.length_c   1.000
_cell.angle_alpha   90.00
_cell.angle_beta   90.00
_cell.angle_gamma   90.00
#
_symmetry.space_group_name_H-M   'P 1'
#
loop_
_entity.id
_entity.type
_entity.pdbx_description
1 polymer ?
#
loop_
_entity_poly.entity_id
_entity_poly.type
_entity_poly.pdbx_seq_one_letter_code
_entity_poly.pdbx_strand_id
1 'polypeptide(L)' 'MLNTAANKLNSSARGCMRTIKVTRTIADLAEADIIEAVHISEALAYRAQQSIP' A
#
# COMPACT_ATOMS: atom_id res chain seq x y z
N MET A 1 -4.04 6.42 -28.31
CA MET A 1 -3.11 5.79 -27.34
C MET A 1 -3.20 6.50 -25.98
N LEU A 2 -4.32 6.35 -25.25
CA LEU A 2 -4.47 6.85 -23.87
C LEU A 2 -4.76 5.71 -22.87
N ASN A 3 -5.08 4.52 -23.36
CA ASN A 3 -5.48 3.38 -22.55
C ASN A 3 -4.29 2.68 -21.85
N THR A 4 -3.07 2.89 -22.34
CA THR A 4 -1.88 2.14 -21.90
C THR A 4 -1.22 2.72 -20.65
N ALA A 5 -1.38 4.03 -20.39
CA ALA A 5 -0.87 4.68 -19.17
C ALA A 5 -1.74 4.36 -17.94
N ALA A 6 -3.07 4.29 -18.12
CA ALA A 6 -4.01 3.88 -17.08
C ALA A 6 -3.79 2.43 -16.63
N ASN A 7 -3.33 1.54 -17.53
CA ASN A 7 -3.01 0.14 -17.21
C ASN A 7 -1.66 -0.05 -16.49
N LYS A 8 -0.72 0.91 -16.58
CA LYS A 8 0.58 0.82 -15.88
C LYS A 8 0.48 1.24 -14.41
N LEU A 9 -0.48 2.10 -14.06
CA LEU A 9 -0.91 2.27 -12.67
C LEU A 9 -2.05 1.30 -12.35
N ASN A 10 -1.71 0.02 -12.19
CA ASN A 10 -2.60 -0.96 -11.54
C ASN A 10 -2.75 -0.68 -10.03
N SER A 11 -2.90 0.58 -9.65
CA SER A 11 -3.39 1.02 -8.36
C SER A 11 -4.62 1.86 -8.67
N SER A 12 -5.70 1.18 -9.05
CA SER A 12 -7.03 1.78 -8.92
C SER A 12 -7.13 2.39 -7.51
N ALA A 13 -7.97 3.41 -7.28
CA ALA A 13 -8.16 3.97 -5.93
C ALA A 13 -8.30 2.92 -4.80
N ARG A 14 -8.77 1.71 -5.14
CA ARG A 14 -8.77 0.50 -4.30
C ARG A 14 -7.40 0.01 -3.82
N GLY A 15 -6.36 0.02 -4.66
CA GLY A 15 -5.00 -0.37 -4.30
C GLY A 15 -4.41 0.58 -3.25
N CYS A 16 -4.58 1.88 -3.44
CA CYS A 16 -4.19 2.89 -2.44
C CYS A 16 -4.98 2.71 -1.13
N MET A 17 -6.30 2.50 -1.20
CA MET A 17 -7.13 2.23 -0.03
C MET A 17 -6.69 0.98 0.73
N ARG A 18 -6.30 -0.09 0.03
CA ARG A 18 -5.78 -1.31 0.66
C ARG A 18 -4.45 -1.05 1.37
N THR A 19 -3.53 -0.31 0.74
CA THR A 19 -2.28 0.10 1.38
C THR A 19 -2.53 0.91 2.66
N ILE A 20 -3.46 1.87 2.64
CA ILE A 20 -3.82 2.65 3.84
C ILE A 20 -4.32 1.74 4.97
N LYS A 21 -5.16 0.74 4.66
CA LYS A 21 -5.64 -0.22 5.67
C LYS A 21 -4.49 -1.04 6.26
N VAL A 22 -3.59 -1.55 5.42
CA VAL A 22 -2.42 -2.32 5.86
C VAL A 22 -1.48 -1.46 6.71
N THR A 23 -1.19 -0.23 6.29
CA THR A 23 -0.39 0.72 7.07
C THR A 23 -0.98 0.95 8.47
N ARG A 24 -2.31 1.12 8.57
CA ARG A 24 -2.97 1.26 9.87
C ARG A 24 -2.79 0.01 10.73
N THR A 25 -3.01 -1.19 10.17
CA THR A 25 -2.80 -2.44 10.90
C THR A 25 -1.37 -2.62 11.39
N ILE A 26 -0.37 -2.22 10.60
CA ILE A 26 1.05 -2.29 11.01
C ILE A 26 1.31 -1.31 12.17
N ALA A 27 0.79 -0.09 12.09
CA ALA A 27 0.90 0.88 13.18
C ALA A 27 0.20 0.38 14.46
N ASP A 28 -1.00 -0.21 14.33
CA ASP A 28 -1.73 -0.80 15.45
C ASP A 28 -0.95 -1.97 16.09
N LEU A 29 -0.29 -2.81 15.28
CA LEU A 29 0.53 -3.93 15.76
C LEU A 29 1.82 -3.46 16.44
N ALA A 30 2.34 -2.31 16.04
CA ALA A 30 3.49 -1.66 16.67
C ALA A 30 3.11 -0.87 17.93
N GLU A 31 1.83 -0.89 18.35
CA GLU A 31 1.29 -0.07 19.44
C GLU A 31 1.63 1.43 19.28
N ALA A 32 1.72 1.89 18.02
CA ALA A 32 2.07 3.26 17.70
C ALA A 32 0.83 4.15 17.65
N ASP A 33 0.80 5.21 18.47
CA ASP A 33 -0.29 6.20 18.47
C ASP A 33 -0.41 6.98 17.15
N ILE A 34 0.68 7.04 16.38
CA ILE A 34 0.75 7.81 15.13
C ILE A 34 1.32 6.93 14.02
N ILE A 35 0.73 7.04 12.83
CA ILE A 35 1.28 6.41 11.64
C ILE A 35 2.56 7.14 11.23
N GLU A 36 3.69 6.47 11.44
CA GLU A 36 5.00 6.91 10.96
C GLU A 36 5.38 6.37 9.58
N ALA A 37 6.43 6.95 8.99
CA ALA A 37 6.96 6.57 7.68
C ALA A 37 7.41 5.09 7.61
N VAL A 38 7.80 4.51 8.75
CA VAL A 38 8.18 3.08 8.84
C VAL A 38 6.99 2.16 8.54
N HIS A 39 5.80 2.45 9.07
CA HIS A 39 4.59 1.65 8.82
C HIS A 39 4.13 1.74 7.36
N ILE A 40 4.32 2.90 6.73
CA ILE A 40 4.01 3.11 5.29
C ILE A 40 4.98 2.30 4.43
N SER A 41 6.27 2.37 4.76
CA SER A 41 7.33 1.64 4.04
C SER A 41 7.10 0.14 4.08
N GLU A 42 6.72 -0.38 5.25
CA GLU A 42 6.42 -1.80 5.44
C GLU A 42 5.16 -2.23 4.66
N ALA A 43 4.08 -1.43 4.72
CA ALA A 43 2.87 -1.71 3.95
C ALA A 43 3.10 -1.71 2.43
N LEU A 44 3.99 -0.85 1.93
CA LEU A 44 4.39 -0.83 0.52
C LEU A 44 5.22 -2.06 0.16
N ALA A 45 6.12 -2.51 1.04
CA ALA A 45 6.89 -3.73 0.86
C ALA A 45 5.98 -4.97 0.79
N TYR A 46 4.97 -5.07 1.65
CA TYR A 46 3.95 -6.13 1.58
C TYR A 46 3.21 -6.14 0.24
N ARG A 47 2.86 -4.96 -0.31
CA ARG A 47 2.19 -4.88 -1.61
C ARG A 47 3.10 -5.35 -2.76
N ALA A 48 4.39 -4.99 -2.72
CA ALA A 48 5.35 -5.45 -3.71
C ALA A 48 5.50 -6.98 -3.69
N GLN A 49 5.53 -7.59 -2.50
CA GLN A 49 5.55 -9.05 -2.34
C GLN A 49 4.27 -9.74 -2.82
N GLN A 50 3.08 -9.16 -2.58
CA GLN A 50 1.80 -9.71 -3.08
C GLN A 50 1.64 -9.61 -4.61
N SER A 51 2.53 -8.90 -5.31
CA SER A 51 2.52 -8.77 -6.77
C SER A 51 3.47 -9.75 -7.49
N ILE A 52 4.12 -10.65 -6.73
CA ILE A 52 4.96 -11.71 -7.28
C ILE A 52 4.03 -12.88 -7.68
N PRO A 53 4.08 -13.38 -8.93
CA PRO A 53 3.24 -14.47 -9.42
C PRO A 53 3.52 -15.81 -8.72
#